data_AF-A0A972S315-F1
#
_entry.id   AF-A0A972S315-F1
#
_cell.length_a   1.000
_cell.length_b   1.000
_cell.length_c   1.000
_cell.angle_alpha   90.00
_cell.angle_beta   90.00
_cell.angle_gamma   90.00
#
_symmetry.space_group_name_H-M   'P 1'
#
loop_
_entity.id
_entity.type
_entity.pdbx_description
1 polymer ?
#
loop_
_entity_poly.entity_id
_entity_poly.type
_entity_poly.pdbx_seq_one_letter_code
_entity_poly.pdbx_strand_id
1 'polypeptide(L)'
;MFYKQGKAGFRYHKDHFYLYGSNFNDTFMSNLFLQSKFKKGSLNFNIVGSFDDYKGIFEITETTVLDYKILTNILAFIDTVPSLMTFSLPKYSKEGLLIHKAYASFHYQKGIFTFDNVHLDSDQIDIVGAGTASYIYNNIDFVFQLKTNIGSKASKIPLVGYILFDGKTISTTLKVEGKLTNPKVSTMIAQSIIVAPINILKRTILLPVHLLGLDKQEEKKK
;
A
#
# COMPACT_ATOMS: atom_id res chain seq x y z
N MET A 1 -22.43 5.00 -9.11
CA MET A 1 -23.04 4.39 -7.91
C MET A 1 -22.69 5.23 -6.70
N PHE A 2 -23.61 5.39 -5.75
CA PHE A 2 -23.37 6.05 -4.46
C PHE A 2 -23.43 5.01 -3.33
N TYR A 3 -22.49 5.05 -2.40
CA TYR A 3 -22.53 4.26 -1.16
C TYR A 3 -22.13 5.16 0.00
N LYS A 4 -23.10 5.55 0.84
CA LYS A 4 -22.92 6.62 1.84
C LYS A 4 -22.35 7.89 1.19
N GLN A 5 -21.20 8.39 1.65
CA GLN A 5 -20.50 9.54 1.07
C GLN A 5 -19.58 9.17 -0.12
N GLY A 6 -19.42 7.88 -0.40
CA GLY A 6 -18.59 7.37 -1.47
C GLY A 6 -19.28 7.47 -2.83
N LYS A 7 -18.50 7.81 -3.85
CA LYS A 7 -18.94 7.88 -5.25
C LYS A 7 -18.04 7.00 -6.10
N ALA A 8 -18.63 6.25 -7.02
CA ALA A 8 -17.88 5.57 -8.08
C ALA A 8 -18.54 5.76 -9.44
N GLY A 9 -17.70 5.80 -10.46
CA GLY A 9 -18.11 5.80 -11.85
C GLY A 9 -17.32 4.76 -12.63
N PHE A 10 -17.97 4.25 -13.67
CA PHE A 10 -17.40 3.30 -14.62
C PHE A 10 -17.73 3.80 -16.02
N ARG A 11 -16.74 3.82 -16.90
CA ARG A 11 -16.88 4.18 -18.30
C ARG A 11 -16.17 3.13 -19.13
N TYR A 12 -16.75 2.73 -20.24
CA TYR A 12 -16.19 1.73 -21.14
C TYR A 12 -16.28 2.22 -22.58
N HIS A 13 -15.17 2.16 -23.31
CA HIS A 13 -15.09 2.55 -24.71
C HIS A 13 -13.93 1.83 -25.41
N LYS A 14 -14.19 1.21 -26.58
CA LYS A 14 -13.17 0.55 -27.42
C LYS A 14 -12.23 -0.36 -26.60
N ASP A 15 -12.82 -1.27 -25.84
CA ASP A 15 -12.12 -2.25 -24.98
C ASP A 15 -11.24 -1.66 -23.87
N HIS A 16 -11.43 -0.38 -23.57
CA HIS A 16 -10.83 0.29 -22.44
C HIS A 16 -11.91 0.73 -21.45
N PHE A 17 -11.67 0.48 -20.18
CA PHE A 17 -12.47 1.02 -19.10
C PHE A 17 -11.71 2.10 -18.32
N TYR A 18 -12.47 2.99 -17.71
CA TYR A 18 -12.04 3.86 -16.63
C TYR A 18 -13.00 3.66 -15.46
N LEU A 19 -12.45 3.18 -14.35
CA LEU A 19 -13.13 2.94 -13.09
C LEU A 19 -12.51 3.86 -12.04
N TYR A 20 -13.34 4.67 -11.40
CA TYR A 20 -12.88 5.59 -10.36
C TYR A 20 -13.79 5.55 -9.15
N GLY A 21 -13.20 5.88 -8.01
CA GLY A 21 -13.84 5.89 -6.73
C GLY A 21 -13.28 6.97 -5.83
N SER A 22 -14.16 7.67 -5.11
CA SER A 22 -13.76 8.71 -4.17
C SER A 22 -14.56 8.62 -2.88
N ASN A 23 -13.87 8.83 -1.75
CA ASN A 23 -14.44 8.98 -0.41
C ASN A 23 -15.20 7.73 0.09
N PHE A 24 -14.70 6.54 -0.20
CA PHE A 24 -15.24 5.29 0.34
C PHE A 24 -14.81 5.09 1.80
N ASN A 25 -15.76 4.82 2.69
CA ASN A 25 -15.49 4.73 4.12
C ASN A 25 -14.88 3.37 4.54
N ASP A 26 -14.55 3.25 5.82
CA ASP A 26 -14.06 2.04 6.48
C ASP A 26 -14.89 0.76 6.26
N THR A 27 -16.22 0.88 6.25
CA THR A 27 -17.11 -0.24 5.94
C THR A 27 -16.86 -0.78 4.54
N PHE A 28 -16.75 0.12 3.55
CA PHE A 28 -16.44 -0.27 2.18
C PHE A 28 -15.04 -0.87 2.08
N MET A 29 -14.04 -0.25 2.71
CA MET A 29 -12.66 -0.77 2.73
C MET A 29 -12.59 -2.18 3.31
N SER A 30 -13.29 -2.45 4.41
CA SER A 30 -13.30 -3.77 5.06
C SER A 30 -13.99 -4.84 4.20
N ASN A 31 -14.98 -4.46 3.40
CA ASN A 31 -15.62 -5.36 2.44
C ASN A 31 -14.76 -5.59 1.18
N LEU A 32 -13.99 -4.58 0.76
CA LEU A 32 -13.08 -4.69 -0.38
C LEU A 32 -11.86 -5.56 -0.05
N PHE A 33 -11.26 -5.36 1.11
CA PHE A 33 -10.09 -6.10 1.57
C PHE A 33 -10.51 -7.12 2.63
N LEU A 34 -11.10 -8.24 2.19
CA LEU A 34 -11.75 -9.25 3.04
C LEU A 34 -10.94 -9.78 4.24
N GLN A 35 -9.61 -9.70 4.18
CA GLN A 35 -8.69 -10.11 5.27
C GLN A 35 -8.20 -8.93 6.12
N SER A 36 -8.91 -7.80 6.07
CA SER A 36 -8.50 -6.58 6.73
C SER A 36 -9.68 -5.87 7.37
N LYS A 37 -9.42 -5.25 8.53
CA LYS A 37 -10.41 -4.44 9.24
C LYS A 37 -9.91 -3.02 9.36
N PHE A 38 -10.74 -2.08 8.94
CA PHE A 38 -10.46 -0.65 9.00
C PHE A 38 -11.43 0.06 9.94
N LYS A 39 -10.97 1.15 10.53
CA LYS A 39 -11.77 2.05 11.33
C LYS A 39 -11.49 3.48 10.90
N LYS A 40 -12.55 4.23 10.56
CA LYS A 40 -12.46 5.59 9.99
C LYS A 40 -11.63 5.65 8.69
N GLY A 41 -11.46 6.86 8.18
CA GLY A 41 -10.69 7.15 6.99
C GLY A 41 -11.50 7.02 5.71
N SER A 42 -10.81 7.25 4.60
CA SER A 42 -11.40 7.22 3.27
C SER A 42 -10.47 6.53 2.26
N LEU A 43 -11.09 5.89 1.27
CA LEU A 43 -10.44 5.26 0.13
C LEU A 43 -10.83 5.97 -1.16
N ASN A 44 -9.82 6.31 -1.96
CA ASN A 44 -9.95 6.75 -3.33
C ASN A 44 -9.23 5.75 -4.25
N PHE A 45 -9.73 5.56 -5.46
CA PHE A 45 -9.05 4.75 -6.47
C PHE A 45 -9.30 5.26 -7.88
N ASN A 46 -8.32 5.03 -8.77
CA ASN A 46 -8.44 5.22 -10.21
C ASN A 46 -7.85 4.01 -10.91
N ILE A 47 -8.57 3.41 -11.85
CA ILE A 47 -8.15 2.22 -12.59
C ILE A 47 -8.50 2.44 -14.06
N VAL A 48 -7.54 2.20 -14.95
CA VAL A 48 -7.71 2.35 -16.39
C VAL A 48 -7.02 1.20 -17.13
N GLY A 49 -7.65 0.72 -18.19
CA GLY A 49 -7.08 -0.30 -19.07
C GLY A 49 -8.14 -1.21 -19.66
N SER A 50 -7.74 -2.41 -20.05
CA SER A 50 -8.59 -3.49 -20.52
C SER A 50 -8.77 -4.54 -19.40
N PHE A 51 -9.67 -5.51 -19.57
CA PHE A 51 -9.93 -6.52 -18.54
C PHE A 51 -8.72 -7.41 -18.20
N ASP A 52 -7.80 -7.62 -19.14
CA ASP A 52 -6.60 -8.44 -18.95
C ASP A 52 -5.31 -7.64 -18.71
N ASP A 53 -5.37 -6.32 -18.88
CA ASP A 53 -4.24 -5.40 -18.74
C ASP A 53 -4.74 -4.03 -18.28
N TYR A 54 -4.57 -3.71 -16.98
CA TYR A 54 -5.00 -2.45 -16.41
C TYR A 54 -4.06 -1.93 -15.33
N LYS A 55 -3.95 -0.62 -15.25
CA LYS A 55 -3.17 0.08 -14.22
C LYS A 55 -4.11 0.80 -13.27
N GLY A 56 -3.71 0.88 -12.02
CA GLY A 56 -4.49 1.60 -11.05
C GLY A 56 -3.67 2.14 -9.90
N ILE A 57 -4.32 3.03 -9.16
CA ILE A 57 -3.81 3.55 -7.90
C ILE A 57 -4.94 3.57 -6.90
N PHE A 58 -4.64 3.13 -5.69
CA PHE A 58 -5.49 3.38 -4.52
C PHE A 58 -4.78 4.32 -3.56
N GLU A 59 -5.57 5.12 -2.84
CA GLU A 59 -5.14 6.03 -1.80
C GLU A 59 -6.08 5.87 -0.61
N ILE A 60 -5.52 5.62 0.56
CA ILE A 60 -6.22 5.55 1.83
C ILE A 60 -5.70 6.67 2.71
N THR A 61 -6.58 7.42 3.36
CA THR A 61 -6.20 8.52 4.26
C THR A 61 -6.90 8.40 5.61
N GLU A 62 -6.18 8.74 6.68
CA GLU A 62 -6.69 8.89 8.05
C GLU A 62 -7.46 7.66 8.57
N THR A 63 -6.88 6.47 8.41
CA THR A 63 -7.52 5.21 8.82
C THR A 63 -6.74 4.51 9.93
N THR A 64 -7.44 3.70 10.73
CA THR A 64 -6.79 2.74 11.62
C THR A 64 -6.97 1.33 11.07
N VAL A 65 -5.85 0.66 10.76
CA VAL A 65 -5.83 -0.75 10.35
C VAL A 65 -5.78 -1.62 11.61
N LEU A 66 -6.86 -2.35 11.87
CA LEU A 66 -7.03 -3.20 13.03
C LEU A 66 -6.51 -4.62 12.80
N ASP A 67 -6.61 -5.09 11.56
CA ASP A 67 -6.14 -6.41 11.14
C ASP A 67 -5.69 -6.32 9.68
N TYR A 68 -4.51 -6.85 9.37
CA TYR A 68 -4.05 -7.07 8.00
C TYR A 68 -2.95 -8.14 7.99
N LYS A 69 -3.19 -9.24 7.27
CA LYS A 69 -2.33 -10.43 7.37
C LYS A 69 -0.85 -10.20 7.04
N ILE A 70 -0.55 -9.41 6.02
CA ILE A 70 0.84 -9.13 5.63
C ILE A 70 1.53 -8.29 6.70
N LEU A 71 0.87 -7.23 7.21
CA LEU A 71 1.40 -6.40 8.29
C LEU A 71 1.58 -7.22 9.57
N THR A 72 0.63 -8.09 9.93
CA THR A 72 0.75 -8.99 11.07
C THR A 72 1.97 -9.91 10.96
N ASN A 73 2.25 -10.50 9.79
CA ASN A 73 3.45 -11.33 9.60
C ASN A 73 4.75 -10.53 9.68
N ILE A 74 4.77 -9.31 9.15
CA ILE A 74 5.92 -8.40 9.26
C ILE A 74 6.20 -8.05 10.73
N LEU A 75 5.16 -7.66 11.48
CA LEU A 75 5.30 -7.29 12.89
C LEU A 75 5.69 -8.48 13.76
N ALA A 76 5.10 -9.65 13.53
CA ALA A 76 5.48 -10.88 14.23
C ALA A 76 6.95 -11.24 13.97
N PHE A 77 7.44 -11.10 12.73
CA PHE A 77 8.84 -11.31 12.42
C PHE A 77 9.75 -10.33 13.16
N ILE A 78 9.40 -9.03 13.15
CA ILE A 78 10.14 -7.99 13.88
C ILE A 78 10.27 -8.34 15.37
N ASP A 79 9.19 -8.79 16.00
CA ASP A 79 9.19 -9.15 17.41
C ASP A 79 10.06 -10.39 17.73
N THR A 80 10.29 -11.27 16.75
CA THR A 80 11.19 -12.43 16.90
C THR A 80 12.66 -12.12 16.69
N VAL A 81 13.00 -10.98 16.09
CA VAL A 81 14.38 -10.61 15.75
C VAL A 81 14.84 -9.50 16.72
N PRO A 82 15.70 -9.79 17.72
CA PRO A 82 16.03 -8.82 18.77
C PRO A 82 16.59 -7.49 18.27
N SER A 83 17.37 -7.52 17.18
CA SER A 83 17.94 -6.32 16.55
C SER A 83 16.88 -5.43 15.86
N LEU A 84 15.72 -5.98 15.52
CA LEU A 84 14.61 -5.25 14.91
C LEU A 84 13.60 -4.72 15.93
N MET A 85 13.78 -4.97 17.23
CA MET A 85 12.83 -4.55 18.28
C MET A 85 12.54 -3.04 18.27
N THR A 86 13.43 -2.21 17.71
CA THR A 86 13.16 -0.78 17.54
C THR A 86 12.05 -0.47 16.53
N PHE A 87 11.75 -1.38 15.60
CA PHE A 87 10.62 -1.31 14.67
C PHE A 87 9.34 -1.94 15.23
N SER A 88 9.37 -2.57 16.42
CA SER A 88 8.18 -3.16 17.03
C SER A 88 7.11 -2.10 17.27
N LEU A 89 5.84 -2.51 17.14
CA LEU A 89 4.67 -1.65 17.37
C LEU A 89 3.83 -2.23 18.53
N PRO A 90 4.24 -2.05 19.81
CA PRO A 90 3.68 -2.77 20.96
C PRO A 90 2.17 -2.55 21.19
N LYS A 91 1.62 -1.46 20.64
CA LYS A 91 0.20 -1.10 20.74
C LYS A 91 -0.65 -1.57 19.57
N TYR A 92 -0.04 -2.04 18.47
CA TYR A 92 -0.77 -2.44 17.26
C TYR A 92 -1.84 -3.51 17.55
N SER A 93 -1.47 -4.55 18.30
CA SER A 93 -2.38 -5.68 18.60
C SER A 93 -3.61 -5.28 19.42
N LYS A 94 -3.60 -4.12 20.08
CA LYS A 94 -4.71 -3.61 20.91
C LYS A 94 -5.47 -2.46 20.26
N GLU A 95 -4.76 -1.53 19.62
CA GLU A 95 -5.29 -0.25 19.15
C GLU A 95 -5.37 -0.15 17.62
N GLY A 96 -4.70 -1.05 16.90
CA GLY A 96 -4.46 -0.96 15.46
C GLY A 96 -3.30 -0.03 15.10
N LEU A 97 -2.99 0.07 13.80
CA LEU A 97 -2.02 1.02 13.26
C LEU A 97 -2.76 2.23 12.70
N LEU A 98 -2.52 3.42 13.28
CA LEU A 98 -3.00 4.66 12.68
C LEU A 98 -2.15 4.98 11.45
N ILE A 99 -2.81 5.13 10.32
CA ILE A 99 -2.21 5.46 9.03
C ILE A 99 -2.76 6.81 8.59
N HIS A 100 -1.88 7.80 8.47
CA HIS A 100 -2.23 9.12 7.94
C HIS A 100 -2.47 9.01 6.45
N LYS A 101 -1.59 8.29 5.76
CA LYS A 101 -1.67 8.07 4.32
C LYS A 101 -1.09 6.72 3.91
N ALA A 102 -1.80 6.01 3.05
CA ALA A 102 -1.25 4.88 2.32
C ALA A 102 -1.66 4.95 0.86
N TYR A 103 -0.78 4.55 -0.04
CA TYR A 103 -1.12 4.41 -1.45
C TYR A 103 -0.31 3.29 -2.09
N ALA A 104 -0.88 2.70 -3.13
CA ALA A 104 -0.07 1.94 -4.07
C ALA A 104 -0.52 2.12 -5.50
N SER A 105 0.45 2.20 -6.40
CA SER A 105 0.23 2.06 -7.84
C SER A 105 0.52 0.63 -8.26
N PHE A 106 -0.34 0.08 -9.11
CA PHE A 106 -0.19 -1.27 -9.62
C PHE A 106 -0.45 -1.35 -11.12
N HIS A 107 0.12 -2.36 -11.75
CA HIS A 107 -0.18 -2.83 -13.08
C HIS A 107 -0.61 -4.29 -12.98
N TYR A 108 -1.86 -4.57 -13.35
CA TYR A 108 -2.34 -5.92 -13.54
C TYR A 108 -2.10 -6.34 -14.98
N GLN A 109 -1.49 -7.51 -15.18
CA GLN A 109 -1.39 -8.15 -16.47
C GLN A 109 -1.46 -9.67 -16.31
N LYS A 110 -2.38 -10.32 -17.03
CA LYS A 110 -2.50 -11.80 -17.08
C LYS A 110 -2.49 -12.47 -15.71
N GLY A 111 -3.23 -11.93 -14.74
CA GLY A 111 -3.36 -12.52 -13.41
C GLY A 111 -2.32 -12.07 -12.38
N ILE A 112 -1.33 -11.26 -12.76
CA ILE A 112 -0.25 -10.79 -11.89
C ILE A 112 -0.43 -9.30 -11.66
N PHE A 113 -0.42 -8.88 -10.39
CA PHE A 113 -0.30 -7.48 -10.01
C PHE A 113 1.17 -7.16 -9.74
N THR A 114 1.72 -6.22 -10.48
CA THR A 114 3.03 -5.61 -10.22
C THR A 114 2.83 -4.27 -9.53
N PHE A 115 3.50 -4.06 -8.41
CA PHE A 115 3.42 -2.85 -7.61
C PHE A 115 4.77 -2.13 -7.65
N ASP A 116 4.83 -1.03 -8.39
CA ASP A 116 6.06 -0.23 -8.51
C ASP A 116 6.25 0.70 -7.30
N ASN A 117 5.15 1.06 -6.63
CA ASN A 117 5.16 1.96 -5.49
C ASN A 117 4.08 1.52 -4.52
N VAL A 118 4.50 1.15 -3.31
CA VAL A 118 3.67 1.05 -2.11
C VAL A 118 4.26 2.00 -1.09
N HIS A 119 3.41 2.79 -0.44
CA HIS A 119 3.80 3.66 0.66
C HIS A 119 2.73 3.63 1.74
N LEU A 120 3.17 3.53 3.00
CA LEU A 120 2.36 3.67 4.19
C LEU A 120 3.11 4.61 5.13
N ASP A 121 2.42 5.68 5.53
CA ASP A 121 2.88 6.73 6.42
C ASP A 121 2.10 6.68 7.73
N SER A 122 2.82 6.50 8.84
CA SER A 122 2.31 6.55 10.21
C SER A 122 3.31 7.22 11.14
N ASP A 123 2.85 7.69 12.30
CA ASP A 123 3.72 8.31 13.31
C ASP A 123 4.84 7.38 13.80
N GLN A 124 4.59 6.07 13.81
CA GLN A 124 5.50 5.08 14.37
C GLN A 124 6.42 4.46 13.31
N ILE A 125 5.92 4.29 12.09
CA ILE A 125 6.63 3.60 11.02
C ILE A 125 6.25 4.14 9.63
N ASP A 126 7.26 4.35 8.81
CA ASP A 126 7.12 4.58 7.39
C ASP A 126 7.50 3.29 6.65
N ILE A 127 6.66 2.84 5.73
CA ILE A 127 6.88 1.62 4.97
C ILE A 127 6.78 1.95 3.49
N VAL A 128 7.85 1.65 2.77
CA VAL A 128 7.87 1.71 1.31
C VAL A 128 8.10 0.33 0.73
N GLY A 129 7.55 0.04 -0.44
CA GLY A 129 7.71 -1.28 -1.04
C GLY A 129 7.45 -1.34 -2.52
N ALA A 130 7.94 -2.43 -3.11
CA ALA A 130 7.67 -2.82 -4.48
C ALA A 130 7.65 -4.35 -4.57
N GLY A 131 6.93 -4.89 -5.55
CA GLY A 131 6.80 -6.34 -5.67
C GLY A 131 5.69 -6.79 -6.58
N THR A 132 5.36 -8.08 -6.46
CA THR A 132 4.28 -8.72 -7.21
C THR A 132 3.38 -9.54 -6.29
N ALA A 133 2.12 -9.67 -6.69
CA ALA A 133 1.17 -10.60 -6.08
C ALA A 133 0.25 -11.20 -7.14
N SER A 134 -0.19 -12.43 -6.93
CA SER A 134 -1.25 -13.03 -7.73
C SER A 134 -2.19 -13.85 -6.87
N TYR A 135 -3.48 -13.53 -6.97
CA TYR A 135 -4.53 -14.37 -6.41
C TYR A 135 -4.65 -15.70 -7.17
N ILE A 136 -4.45 -15.68 -8.48
CA ILE A 136 -4.52 -16.86 -9.36
C ILE A 136 -3.43 -17.86 -9.00
N TYR A 137 -2.18 -17.39 -8.84
CA TYR A 137 -1.05 -18.24 -8.48
C TYR A 137 -0.85 -18.38 -6.96
N ASN A 138 -1.71 -17.73 -6.16
CA ASN A 138 -1.64 -17.67 -4.70
C ASN A 138 -0.22 -17.35 -4.19
N ASN A 139 0.43 -16.37 -4.78
CA ASN A 139 1.79 -15.99 -4.43
C ASN A 139 1.93 -14.48 -4.18
N ILE A 140 2.92 -14.16 -3.36
CA ILE A 140 3.40 -12.82 -3.11
C ILE A 140 4.92 -12.84 -3.15
N ASP A 141 5.50 -11.77 -3.68
CA ASP A 141 6.93 -11.48 -3.63
C ASP A 141 7.07 -9.96 -3.52
N PHE A 142 7.38 -9.46 -2.33
CA PHE A 142 7.59 -8.05 -2.07
C PHE A 142 8.91 -7.82 -1.37
N VAL A 143 9.50 -6.67 -1.68
CA VAL A 143 10.55 -6.05 -0.89
C VAL A 143 9.96 -4.82 -0.22
N PHE A 144 10.03 -4.77 1.10
CA PHE A 144 9.60 -3.62 1.90
C PHE A 144 10.81 -3.02 2.62
N GLN A 145 10.97 -1.70 2.54
CA GLN A 145 11.87 -0.96 3.40
C GLN A 145 11.03 -0.29 4.50
N LEU A 146 11.37 -0.60 5.74
CA LEU A 146 10.76 -0.02 6.92
C LEU A 146 11.68 1.06 7.45
N LYS A 147 11.12 2.20 7.85
CA LYS A 147 11.85 3.32 8.43
C LYS A 147 11.15 3.78 9.70
N THR A 148 11.91 4.00 10.76
CA THR A 148 11.39 4.60 12.00
C THR A 148 12.36 5.63 12.55
N ASN A 149 11.80 6.66 13.19
CA ASN A 149 12.58 7.71 13.83
C ASN A 149 12.91 7.28 15.27
N ILE A 150 14.18 7.31 15.62
CA ILE A 150 14.65 6.86 16.93
C ILE A 150 15.03 8.02 17.86
N GLY A 151 14.92 9.26 17.38
CA GLY A 151 15.30 10.45 18.13
C GLY A 151 16.73 10.35 18.70
N SER A 152 16.94 10.89 19.91
CA SER A 152 18.24 10.86 20.60
C SER A 152 18.64 9.50 21.19
N LYS A 153 17.86 8.43 20.98
CA LYS A 153 18.09 7.09 21.58
C LYS A 153 19.00 6.19 20.74
N ALA A 154 19.70 6.74 19.74
CA ALA A 154 20.56 6.01 18.81
C ALA A 154 21.70 5.21 19.46
N SER A 155 22.20 5.65 20.62
CA SER A 155 23.36 5.04 21.29
C SER A 155 23.13 3.62 21.83
N LYS A 156 21.92 3.07 21.75
CA LYS A 156 21.57 1.75 22.32
C LYS A 156 21.18 0.70 21.28
N ILE A 157 21.29 0.99 19.98
CA ILE A 157 20.85 0.07 18.93
C ILE A 157 22.06 -0.70 18.38
N PRO A 158 22.09 -2.04 18.52
CA PRO A 158 23.13 -2.84 17.88
C PRO A 158 22.97 -2.77 16.36
N LEU A 159 23.96 -2.20 15.66
CA LEU A 159 24.00 -2.23 14.20
C LEU A 159 24.28 -3.68 13.74
N VAL A 160 23.37 -4.21 12.93
CA VAL A 160 23.52 -5.48 12.23
C VAL A 160 23.43 -5.19 10.74
N GLY A 161 24.13 -5.94 9.88
CA GLY A 161 24.35 -5.57 8.47
C GLY A 161 23.11 -5.30 7.59
N TYR A 162 21.90 -5.65 8.03
CA TYR A 162 20.62 -5.34 7.36
C TYR A 162 19.91 -4.10 7.93
N ILE A 163 20.46 -3.46 8.97
CA ILE A 163 19.96 -2.23 9.58
C ILE A 163 20.87 -1.08 9.14
N LEU A 164 20.27 -0.05 8.55
CA LEU A 164 20.94 1.18 8.17
C LEU A 164 20.52 2.30 9.14
N PHE A 165 21.47 3.15 9.52
CA PHE A 165 21.24 4.31 10.39
C PHE A 165 21.80 5.58 9.74
N ASP A 166 20.96 6.59 9.56
CA ASP A 166 21.33 7.86 8.91
C ASP A 166 21.62 9.01 9.91
N GLY A 167 21.72 8.69 11.20
CA GLY A 167 21.92 9.67 12.27
C GLY A 167 20.62 10.03 13.03
N LYS A 168 19.45 9.86 12.41
CA LYS A 168 18.15 10.15 13.05
C LYS A 168 17.15 9.02 12.92
N THR A 169 17.22 8.30 11.81
CA THR A 169 16.30 7.23 11.47
C THR A 169 17.05 5.94 11.24
N ILE A 170 16.39 4.85 11.60
CA ILE A 170 16.84 3.51 11.23
C ILE A 170 15.95 2.99 10.13
N SER A 171 16.54 2.21 9.24
CA SER A 171 15.79 1.46 8.24
C SER A 171 16.27 0.03 8.14
N THR A 172 15.36 -0.86 7.79
CA THR A 172 15.65 -2.27 7.50
C THR A 172 14.88 -2.69 6.26
N THR A 173 15.41 -3.62 5.50
CA THR A 173 14.73 -4.17 4.33
C THR A 173 14.30 -5.61 4.56
N LEU A 174 13.04 -5.87 4.28
CA LEU A 174 12.37 -7.14 4.46
C LEU A 174 11.95 -7.71 3.09
N LYS A 175 12.22 -9.00 2.88
CA LYS A 175 11.58 -9.81 1.85
C LYS A 175 10.31 -10.43 2.43
N VAL A 176 9.21 -10.34 1.69
CA VAL A 176 7.95 -11.02 2.00
C VAL A 176 7.58 -11.87 0.79
N GLU A 177 7.70 -13.19 0.91
CA GLU A 177 7.51 -14.10 -0.22
C GLU A 177 6.77 -15.39 0.16
N GLY A 178 6.14 -16.03 -0.82
CA GLY A 178 5.43 -17.29 -0.63
C GLY A 178 3.93 -17.14 -0.82
N LYS A 179 3.11 -17.84 -0.02
CA LYS A 179 1.65 -17.84 -0.19
C LYS A 179 1.04 -16.53 0.28
N LEU A 180 0.02 -16.00 -0.42
CA LEU A 180 -0.70 -14.79 0.01
C LEU A 180 -1.22 -14.89 1.45
N THR A 181 -1.65 -16.10 1.84
CA THR A 181 -2.21 -16.36 3.17
C THR A 181 -1.16 -16.66 4.23
N ASN A 182 0.08 -16.96 3.89
CA ASN A 182 1.12 -17.23 4.89
C ASN A 182 2.51 -17.00 4.29
N PRO A 183 2.85 -15.73 3.99
CA PRO A 183 4.15 -15.43 3.43
C PRO A 183 5.24 -15.60 4.49
N LYS A 184 6.42 -15.99 4.05
CA LYS A 184 7.64 -15.95 4.83
C LYS A 184 8.20 -14.53 4.81
N VAL A 185 8.64 -14.06 5.97
CA VAL A 185 9.34 -12.78 6.12
C VAL A 185 10.79 -13.05 6.45
N SER A 186 11.72 -12.31 5.82
CA SER A 186 13.14 -12.38 6.12
C SER A 186 13.82 -11.02 5.93
N THR A 187 14.94 -10.78 6.60
CA THR A 187 15.76 -9.58 6.36
C THR A 187 16.65 -9.79 5.14
N MET A 188 16.98 -8.70 4.45
CA MET A 188 18.00 -8.69 3.42
C MET A 188 18.82 -7.40 3.47
N ILE A 189 20.02 -7.46 2.90
CA ILE A 189 20.82 -6.26 2.61
C ILE A 189 20.36 -5.77 1.23
N ALA A 190 19.51 -4.76 1.19
CA ALA A 190 18.92 -4.28 -0.06
C ALA A 190 19.32 -2.83 -0.38
N GLN A 191 19.25 -2.53 -1.67
CA GLN A 191 19.37 -1.18 -2.21
C GLN A 191 18.08 -0.40 -1.93
N SER A 192 18.19 0.91 -1.76
CA SER A 192 17.04 1.80 -1.45
C SER A 192 15.90 1.64 -2.46
N ILE A 193 14.68 1.53 -1.95
CA ILE A 193 13.47 1.54 -2.79
C ILE A 193 13.11 2.99 -3.08
N ILE A 194 12.98 3.35 -4.36
CA ILE A 194 12.58 4.70 -4.77
C ILE A 194 11.05 4.77 -4.80
N VAL A 195 10.50 5.73 -4.07
CA VAL A 195 9.05 6.01 -4.08
C VAL A 195 8.76 7.30 -4.83
N ALA A 196 7.88 7.19 -5.82
CA ALA A 196 7.34 8.33 -6.54
C ALA A 196 6.21 9.00 -5.75
N PRO A 197 6.16 10.35 -5.70
CA PRO A 197 5.04 11.06 -5.06
C PRO A 197 3.70 10.67 -5.68
N ILE A 198 2.68 10.50 -4.84
CA ILE A 198 1.35 10.05 -5.29
C ILE A 198 0.76 10.90 -6.44
N ASN A 199 1.03 12.22 -6.45
CA ASN A 199 0.54 13.11 -7.49
C ASN A 199 1.15 12.80 -8.87
N ILE A 200 2.41 12.34 -8.90
CA ILE A 200 3.09 11.89 -10.11
C ILE A 200 2.48 10.57 -10.59
N LEU A 201 2.20 9.65 -9.68
CA LEU A 201 1.54 8.38 -9.99
C LEU A 201 0.14 8.58 -10.56
N LYS A 202 -0.69 9.41 -9.90
CA LYS A 202 -2.04 9.77 -10.38
C LYS A 202 -2.00 10.35 -11.78
N ARG A 203 -1.08 11.29 -12.05
CA ARG A 203 -0.93 11.90 -13.39
C ARG A 203 -0.58 10.85 -14.45
N THR A 204 0.35 9.95 -14.14
CA THR A 204 0.81 8.91 -15.06
C THR A 204 -0.32 7.94 -15.41
N ILE A 205 -1.10 7.51 -14.40
CA ILE A 205 -2.23 6.59 -14.58
C ILE A 205 -3.39 7.27 -15.30
N LEU A 206 -3.68 8.54 -15.00
CA LEU A 206 -4.82 9.24 -15.60
C LEU A 206 -4.51 9.83 -16.98
N LEU A 207 -3.26 9.85 -17.44
CA LEU A 207 -2.89 10.40 -18.75
C LEU A 207 -3.72 9.79 -19.91
N PRO A 208 -3.86 8.44 -20.03
CA PRO A 208 -4.68 7.84 -21.08
C PRO A 208 -6.16 8.23 -20.97
N VAL A 209 -6.70 8.39 -19.77
CA VAL A 209 -8.11 8.79 -19.54
C VAL A 209 -8.39 10.14 -20.20
N HIS A 210 -7.50 11.12 -19.99
CA HIS A 210 -7.63 12.46 -20.59
C HIS A 210 -7.47 12.44 -22.11
N LEU A 211 -6.53 11.64 -22.64
CA LEU A 211 -6.29 11.52 -24.09
C LEU A 211 -7.46 10.85 -24.82
N LEU A 212 -8.09 9.86 -24.19
CA LEU A 212 -9.25 9.15 -24.74
C LEU A 212 -10.58 9.90 -24.49
N GLY A 213 -10.56 11.04 -23.78
CA GLY A 213 -11.76 11.81 -23.44
C GLY A 213 -12.70 11.06 -22.50
N LEU A 214 -12.19 10.09 -21.74
CA LEU A 214 -12.97 9.28 -20.80
C LEU A 214 -13.39 10.08 -19.56
N ASP A 215 -13.00 11.34 -19.41
CA ASP A 215 -13.33 12.27 -18.32
C ASP A 215 -14.44 13.30 -18.66
N LYS A 216 -14.66 13.64 -19.94
CA LYS A 216 -15.44 14.83 -20.41
C LYS A 216 -16.98 14.80 -20.41
N GLN A 217 -17.69 13.97 -19.61
CA GLN A 217 -19.17 13.92 -19.65
C GLN A 217 -19.94 14.49 -18.44
N GLU A 218 -19.30 15.20 -17.50
CA GLU A 218 -20.03 15.87 -16.39
C GLU A 218 -20.57 17.28 -16.74
N GLU A 219 -20.25 17.87 -17.89
CA GLU A 219 -20.67 19.25 -18.21
C GLU A 219 -22.06 19.41 -18.88
N LYS A 220 -22.79 18.35 -19.21
CA LYS A 220 -24.07 18.45 -19.97
C LYS A 220 -25.35 18.25 -19.16
N LYS A 221 -25.31 18.41 -17.82
CA LYS A 221 -26.54 18.49 -17.00
C LYS A 221 -26.45 19.66 -16.02
N LYS A 222 -26.61 20.87 -16.55
CA LYS A 222 -27.19 22.01 -15.83
C LYS A 222 -28.54 22.30 -16.43
#